data_AF-A0A7C6EZR2-F1
#
_entry.id   AF-A0A7C6EZR2-F1
#
_cell.length_a   1.000
_cell.length_b   1.000
_cell.length_c   1.000
_cell.angle_alpha   90.00
_cell.angle_beta   90.00
_cell.angle_gamma   90.00
#
_symmetry.space_group_name_H-M   'P 1'
#
loop_
_entity.id
_entity.type
_entity.pdbx_description
1 polymer ?
#
loop_
_entity_poly.entity_id
_entity_poly.type
_entity_poly.pdbx_seq_one_letter_code
_entity_poly.pdbx_strand_id
1 'polypeptide(L)'
;MADSADLVLLVFSNADPWCHEWESWPERWPRHLIVFNKCDLPSIRDKRLTGLNISASSGYGVKTLEQEIARCLVPILPQPGAAVPFTERHINHLRCAQESVREGNLTEAERHLSELLGD
;
A
#
# COMPACT_ATOMS: atom_id res chain seq x y z
N MET A 1 -13.29 -5.12 10.40
CA MET A 1 -12.53 -5.59 11.58
C MET A 1 -11.16 -6.06 11.09
N ALA A 2 -10.11 -6.05 11.91
CA ALA A 2 -8.78 -6.51 11.48
C ALA A 2 -8.79 -7.94 10.92
N ASP A 3 -9.71 -8.79 11.40
CA ASP A 3 -9.85 -10.19 11.01
C ASP A 3 -10.34 -10.40 9.55
N SER A 4 -10.80 -9.35 8.88
CA SER A 4 -11.23 -9.40 7.47
C SER A 4 -10.29 -8.65 6.53
N ALA A 5 -9.12 -8.21 7.00
CA ALA A 5 -8.16 -7.47 6.20
C ALA A 5 -7.23 -8.41 5.40
N ASP A 6 -6.84 -8.00 4.19
CA ASP A 6 -5.87 -8.75 3.37
C ASP A 6 -4.44 -8.73 3.95
N LEU A 7 -4.13 -7.66 4.71
CA LEU A 7 -2.88 -7.45 5.43
C LEU A 7 -3.15 -6.61 6.68
N VAL A 8 -2.58 -7.01 7.82
CA VAL A 8 -2.65 -6.26 9.08
C VAL A 8 -1.31 -5.57 9.36
N LEU A 9 -1.33 -4.26 9.64
CA LEU A 9 -0.17 -3.52 10.12
C LEU A 9 -0.20 -3.49 11.65
N LEU A 10 0.75 -4.18 12.30
CA LEU A 10 0.94 -4.14 13.75
C LEU A 10 1.92 -3.02 14.08
N VAL A 11 1.38 -1.85 14.44
CA VAL A 11 2.17 -0.64 14.68
C VAL A 11 2.41 -0.45 16.18
N PHE A 12 3.68 -0.46 16.57
CA PHE A 12 4.15 -0.24 17.94
C PHE A 12 5.02 1.01 17.98
N SER A 13 5.15 1.64 19.14
CA SER A 13 6.10 2.74 19.28
C SER A 13 7.51 2.21 19.58
N ASN A 14 8.51 2.79 18.93
CA ASN A 14 9.91 2.53 19.21
C ASN A 14 10.38 3.13 20.54
N ALA A 15 9.66 4.16 21.03
CA ALA A 15 9.97 4.90 22.25
C ALA A 15 9.29 4.33 23.51
N ASP A 16 8.28 3.47 23.34
CA ASP A 16 7.52 2.91 24.45
C ASP A 16 8.05 1.50 24.80
N PRO A 17 7.93 1.06 26.07
CA PRO A 17 8.34 -0.28 26.48
C PRO A 17 7.53 -1.37 25.77
N TRP A 18 8.19 -2.47 25.40
CA TRP A 18 7.53 -3.63 24.85
C TRP A 18 6.61 -4.33 25.87
N CYS A 19 5.35 -4.57 25.49
CA CYS A 19 4.39 -5.32 26.30
C CYS A 19 4.31 -6.79 25.83
N HIS A 20 4.33 -7.72 26.77
CA HIS A 20 4.28 -9.16 26.49
C HIS A 20 2.99 -9.60 25.78
N GLU A 21 1.87 -8.90 26.00
CA GLU A 21 0.59 -9.21 25.36
C GLU A 21 0.67 -9.13 23.82
N TRP A 22 1.54 -8.26 23.31
CA TRP A 22 1.72 -8.03 21.86
C TRP A 22 2.43 -9.19 21.15
N GLU A 23 3.11 -10.07 21.88
CA GLU A 23 3.81 -11.21 21.29
C GLU A 23 2.86 -12.25 20.68
N SER A 24 1.62 -12.29 21.16
CA SER A 24 0.57 -13.17 20.61
C SER A 24 -0.09 -12.61 19.35
N TRP A 25 0.09 -11.33 19.04
CA TRP A 25 -0.60 -10.68 17.91
C TRP A 25 -0.17 -11.21 16.54
N PRO A 26 1.13 -11.46 16.29
CA PRO A 26 1.58 -12.15 15.07
C PRO A 26 0.89 -13.49 14.81
N GLU A 27 0.60 -14.26 15.87
CA GLU A 27 -0.10 -15.55 15.76
C GLU A 27 -1.57 -15.37 15.40
N ARG A 28 -2.19 -14.29 15.90
CA ARG A 28 -3.59 -13.95 15.60
C ARG A 28 -3.80 -13.51 14.14
N TRP A 29 -2.83 -12.82 13.55
CA TRP A 29 -2.93 -12.31 12.17
C TRP A 29 -1.75 -12.81 11.32
N PRO A 30 -1.84 -13.98 10.67
CA PRO A 30 -0.71 -14.58 9.97
C PRO A 30 -0.21 -13.77 8.77
N ARG A 31 -1.06 -12.95 8.15
CA ARG A 31 -0.66 -11.94 7.15
C ARG A 31 -0.53 -10.58 7.84
N HIS A 32 0.63 -10.32 8.42
CA HIS A 32 0.93 -9.05 9.09
C HIS A 32 2.30 -8.49 8.71
N LEU A 33 2.47 -7.19 8.97
CA LEU A 33 3.78 -6.54 9.04
C LEU A 33 3.92 -5.87 10.41
N ILE A 34 5.07 -6.09 11.06
CA ILE A 34 5.43 -5.42 12.32
C ILE A 34 6.13 -4.11 11.98
N VAL A 35 5.61 -3.01 12.51
CA VAL A 35 6.11 -1.66 12.27
C VAL A 35 6.38 -0.96 13.60
N PHE A 36 7.59 -0.44 13.77
CA PHE A 36 8.02 0.36 14.91
C PHE A 36 8.06 1.84 14.54
N ASN A 37 7.02 2.57 14.93
CA ASN A 37 6.88 3.99 14.67
C ASN A 37 7.60 4.85 15.74
N LYS A 38 7.89 6.11 15.42
CA LYS A 38 8.64 7.05 16.27
C LYS A 38 10.10 6.65 16.46
N CYS A 39 10.75 6.08 15.43
CA CYS A 39 12.16 5.72 15.50
C CYS A 39 13.11 6.92 15.57
N ASP A 40 12.59 8.13 15.36
CA ASP A 40 13.28 9.41 15.57
C ASP A 40 13.47 9.76 17.05
N LEU A 41 12.75 9.09 17.95
CA LEU A 41 12.89 9.25 19.40
C LEU A 41 13.89 8.24 19.98
N PRO A 42 14.47 8.51 21.17
CA PRO A 42 15.30 7.54 21.87
C PRO A 42 14.58 6.20 22.04
N SER A 43 15.24 5.13 21.56
CA SER A 43 14.69 3.78 21.61
C SER A 43 14.95 3.13 22.97
N ILE A 44 13.96 2.40 23.46
CA ILE A 44 14.13 1.50 24.61
C ILE A 44 14.75 0.20 24.10
N ARG A 45 15.90 -0.19 24.65
CA ARG A 45 16.48 -1.51 24.35
C ARG A 45 15.75 -2.60 25.14
N ASP A 46 14.87 -3.31 24.47
CA ASP A 46 14.18 -4.49 24.97
C ASP A 46 14.25 -5.63 23.94
N LYS A 47 13.85 -6.83 24.36
CA LYS A 47 13.79 -8.02 23.47
C LYS A 47 12.47 -8.02 22.68
N ARG A 48 12.25 -6.98 21.87
CA ARG A 48 11.10 -6.89 20.95
C ARG A 48 11.29 -7.77 19.72
N LEU A 49 10.19 -8.07 19.03
CA LEU A 49 10.21 -8.75 17.72
C LEU A 49 10.92 -7.90 16.66
N THR A 50 11.33 -8.54 15.55
CA THR A 50 11.93 -7.81 14.41
C THR A 50 10.83 -7.19 13.55
N GLY A 51 11.03 -5.95 13.11
CA GLY A 51 10.08 -5.21 12.29
C GLY A 51 10.70 -3.99 11.61
N LEU A 52 9.90 -3.29 10.82
CA LEU A 52 10.33 -2.10 10.08
C LEU A 52 10.29 -0.87 10.99
N ASN A 53 11.40 -0.14 11.08
CA ASN A 53 11.43 1.15 11.78
C ASN A 53 10.96 2.27 10.86
N ILE A 54 10.01 3.07 11.34
CA ILE A 54 9.53 4.27 10.65
C ILE A 54 9.44 5.45 11.62
N SER A 55 9.41 6.64 11.06
CA SER A 55 9.00 7.85 11.76
C SER A 55 7.89 8.51 10.95
N ALA A 56 6.66 8.40 11.43
CA ALA A 56 5.52 9.04 10.77
C ALA A 56 5.62 10.58 10.78
N SER A 57 6.33 11.17 11.74
CA SER A 57 6.54 12.62 11.84
C SER A 57 7.51 13.15 10.78
N SER A 58 8.61 12.42 10.52
CA SER A 58 9.63 12.81 9.53
C SER A 58 9.44 12.18 8.15
N GLY A 59 8.58 11.16 8.04
CA GLY A 59 8.42 10.35 6.83
C GLY A 59 9.50 9.29 6.64
N TYR A 60 10.49 9.17 7.55
CA TYR A 60 11.53 8.16 7.45
C TYR A 60 10.92 6.75 7.42
N GLY A 61 11.40 5.92 6.50
CA GLY A 61 10.99 4.51 6.35
C GLY A 61 9.60 4.29 5.74
N VAL A 62 8.78 5.34 5.55
CA VAL A 62 7.41 5.20 5.02
C VAL A 62 7.41 4.65 3.60
N LYS A 63 8.31 5.12 2.72
CA LYS A 63 8.42 4.59 1.35
C LYS A 63 8.80 3.11 1.31
N THR A 64 9.64 2.66 2.25
CA THR A 64 9.99 1.25 2.38
C THR A 64 8.80 0.44 2.89
N LEU A 65 8.04 0.98 3.85
CA LEU A 65 6.80 0.36 4.33
C LEU A 65 5.77 0.20 3.19
N GLU A 66 5.58 1.22 2.34
CA GLU A 66 4.71 1.13 1.16
C GLU A 66 5.11 -0.01 0.21
N GLN A 67 6.41 -0.15 -0.05
CA GLN A 67 6.93 -1.22 -0.90
C GLN A 67 6.70 -2.61 -0.30
N GLU A 68 6.88 -2.77 1.02
CA GLU A 68 6.63 -4.03 1.70
C GLU A 68 5.14 -4.37 1.75
N ILE A 69 4.26 -3.38 1.95
CA ILE A 69 2.81 -3.54 1.84
C ILE A 69 2.45 -4.05 0.43
N ALA A 70 2.96 -3.38 -0.61
CA ALA A 70 2.72 -3.77 -2.00
C ALA A 70 3.19 -5.21 -2.28
N ARG A 71 4.39 -5.58 -1.79
CA ARG A 71 4.95 -6.93 -1.93
C ARG A 71 4.10 -7.99 -1.23
N CYS A 72 3.52 -7.67 -0.08
CA CYS A 72 2.63 -8.57 0.65
C CYS A 72 1.26 -8.75 0.00
N LEU A 73 0.73 -7.68 -0.62
CA LEU A 73 -0.60 -7.66 -1.23
C LEU A 73 -0.61 -8.14 -2.68
N VAL A 74 0.48 -7.94 -3.42
CA VAL A 74 0.61 -8.30 -4.83
C VAL A 74 1.56 -9.51 -4.96
N PRO A 75 1.05 -10.75 -4.81
CA PRO A 75 1.90 -11.94 -4.74
C PRO A 75 2.66 -12.22 -6.06
N ILE A 76 2.13 -11.77 -7.19
CA ILE A 76 2.77 -11.91 -8.50
C ILE A 76 2.61 -10.58 -9.23
N LEU A 77 3.72 -9.86 -9.39
CA LEU A 77 3.75 -8.71 -10.29
C LEU A 77 3.49 -9.21 -11.73
N PRO A 78 2.53 -8.62 -12.45
CA PRO A 78 2.31 -8.98 -13.85
C PRO A 78 3.59 -8.72 -14.64
N GLN A 79 3.98 -9.70 -15.47
CA GLN A 79 5.11 -9.51 -16.38
C GLN A 79 4.82 -8.35 -17.34
N PRO A 80 5.85 -7.66 -17.86
CA PRO A 80 5.65 -6.67 -18.91
C PRO A 80 4.81 -7.26 -20.07
N GLY A 81 3.70 -6.61 -20.40
CA GLY A 81 2.75 -7.08 -21.43
C GLY A 81 1.68 -8.07 -20.96
N ALA A 82 1.69 -8.50 -19.69
CA ALA A 82 0.59 -9.28 -19.13
C ALA A 82 -0.68 -8.44 -19.06
N ALA A 83 -1.81 -9.04 -19.44
CA ALA A 83 -3.11 -8.38 -19.38
C ALA A 83 -3.45 -8.05 -17.93
N VAL A 84 -3.60 -6.75 -17.62
CA VAL A 84 -4.08 -6.29 -16.32
C VAL A 84 -5.60 -6.19 -16.40
N PRO A 85 -6.35 -6.75 -15.43
CA PRO A 85 -7.80 -6.67 -15.44
C PRO A 85 -8.25 -5.20 -15.34
N PHE A 86 -9.03 -4.76 -16.33
CA PHE A 86 -9.68 -3.45 -16.34
C PHE A 86 -11.13 -3.60 -15.86
N THR A 87 -11.62 -2.61 -15.12
CA THR A 87 -13.04 -2.52 -14.79
C THR A 87 -13.84 -2.11 -16.04
N GLU A 88 -15.16 -2.37 -16.06
CA GLU A 88 -16.02 -1.89 -17.15
C GLU A 88 -15.91 -0.36 -17.32
N ARG A 89 -15.80 0.38 -16.21
CA ARG A 89 -15.55 1.82 -16.22
C ARG A 89 -14.28 2.16 -17.01
N HIS A 90 -13.16 1.49 -16.72
CA HIS A 90 -11.91 1.73 -17.42
C HIS A 90 -12.02 1.43 -18.92
N ILE A 91 -12.69 0.34 -19.27
CA ILE A 91 -12.90 -0.06 -20.67
C ILE A 91 -13.71 1.01 -21.41
N ASN A 92 -14.77 1.55 -20.79
CA ASN A 92 -15.61 2.56 -21.41
C ASN A 92 -14.86 3.87 -21.68
N HIS A 93 -14.11 4.40 -20.71
CA HIS A 93 -13.30 5.60 -20.92
C HIS A 93 -12.26 5.41 -22.02
N LEU A 94 -11.58 4.24 -22.08
CA LEU A 94 -10.61 3.94 -23.14
C LEU A 94 -11.27 3.86 -24.52
N ARG A 95 -12.48 3.30 -24.64
CA ARG A 95 -13.22 3.26 -25.92
C ARG A 95 -13.62 4.67 -26.37
N CYS A 96 -14.20 5.47 -25.48
CA CYS A 96 -14.60 6.84 -25.82
C CYS A 96 -13.38 7.69 -26.20
N ALA A 97 -12.27 7.59 -25.46
CA ALA A 97 -11.02 8.26 -25.82
C ALA A 97 -10.51 7.83 -27.20
N GLN A 98 -10.57 6.54 -27.52
CA GLN A 98 -10.17 6.02 -28.83
C GLN A 98 -11.07 6.56 -29.97
N GLU A 99 -12.38 6.65 -29.75
CA GLU A 99 -13.34 7.22 -30.70
C GLU A 99 -13.06 8.72 -30.93
N SER A 100 -12.88 9.50 -29.86
CA SER A 100 -12.55 10.92 -29.96
C SER A 100 -11.23 11.15 -30.71
N VAL A 101 -10.21 10.31 -30.51
CA VAL A 101 -8.96 10.38 -31.29
C VAL A 101 -9.22 10.09 -32.77
N ARG A 102 -10.03 9.07 -33.11
CA ARG A 102 -10.36 8.75 -34.51
C ARG A 102 -11.13 9.89 -35.19
N GLU A 103 -11.95 10.61 -34.44
CA GLU A 103 -12.72 11.76 -34.90
C GLU A 103 -11.92 13.07 -34.92
N GLY A 104 -10.68 13.07 -34.41
CA GLY A 104 -9.82 14.26 -34.30
C GLY A 104 -10.19 15.20 -33.15
N ASN A 105 -11.09 14.80 -32.26
CA ASN A 105 -11.50 15.57 -31.09
C ASN A 105 -10.56 15.31 -29.90
N LEU A 106 -9.38 15.92 -29.94
CA LEU A 106 -8.33 15.68 -28.95
C LEU A 106 -8.70 16.16 -27.53
N THR A 107 -9.48 17.24 -27.40
CA THR A 107 -9.94 17.74 -26.10
C THR A 107 -10.81 16.71 -25.38
N GLU A 108 -11.71 16.05 -26.11
CA GLU A 108 -12.60 15.04 -25.53
C GLU A 108 -11.84 13.74 -25.21
N ALA A 109 -10.86 13.38 -26.05
CA ALA A 109 -9.96 12.28 -25.75
C ALA A 109 -9.17 12.52 -24.45
N GLU A 110 -8.63 13.73 -24.26
CA GLU A 110 -7.92 14.13 -23.04
C GLU A 110 -8.84 14.03 -21.82
N ARG A 111 -10.07 14.55 -21.92
CA ARG A 111 -11.08 14.48 -20.84
C ARG A 111 -11.35 13.04 -20.41
N HIS A 112 -11.58 12.12 -21.36
CA HIS A 112 -11.81 10.71 -21.05
C HIS A 112 -10.60 10.03 -20.41
N LEU A 113 -9.37 10.44 -20.76
CA LEU A 113 -8.15 9.94 -20.11
C LEU A 113 -7.97 10.49 -18.69
N SER A 114 -8.28 11.76 -18.44
CA SER A 114 -8.25 12.32 -17.08
C SER A 114 -9.24 11.60 -16.15
N GLU A 115 -10.46 11.35 -16.62
CA GLU A 115 -11.48 10.60 -15.86
C GLU A 115 -11.07 9.13 -15.56
N LEU A 116 -10.30 8.53 -16.46
CA LEU A 116 -9.71 7.21 -16.25
C LEU A 116 -8.68 7.24 -15.12
N LEU A 117 -7.80 8.24 -15.13
CA LEU A 117 -6.73 8.44 -14.15
C LEU A 117 -7.25 8.92 -12.78
N GLY A 118 -8.44 9.51 -12.75
CA GLY A 118 -9.04 10.07 -11.54
C GLY A 118 -8.60 11.51 -11.24
N ASP A 119 -8.14 12.23 -12.28
CA ASP A 119 -7.74 13.64 -12.24
C ASP A 119 -8.92 14.58 -12.58
#